data_AF-A0A1F7W6M1-F1
#
_entry.id   AF-A0A1F7W6M1-F1
#
_cell.length_a   1.000
_cell.length_b   1.000
_cell.length_c   1.000
_cell.angle_alpha   90.00
_cell.angle_beta   90.00
_cell.angle_gamma   90.00
#
_symmetry.space_group_name_H-M   'P 1'
#
loop_
_entity.id
_entity.type
_entity.pdbx_description
1 polymer ?
#
loop_
_entity_poly.entity_id
_entity_poly.type
_entity_poly.pdbx_seq_one_letter_code
_entity_poly.pdbx_strand_id
1 'polypeptide(L)' 'MKRAFVIHGWDGTPDHGFFPWLRDESEAIVRERLGGKTVIAHGRGHFSGDDGCVDLHEIIEFI' A
#
# COMPACT_ATOMS: atom_id res chain seq x y z
N MET A 1 -15.57 -4.12 -12.01
CA MET A 1 -14.10 -4.09 -11.92
C MET A 1 -13.72 -4.34 -10.47
N LYS A 2 -12.81 -5.27 -10.18
CA LYS A 2 -12.31 -5.48 -8.80
C LYS A 2 -11.13 -4.54 -8.60
N ARG A 3 -11.17 -3.74 -7.53
CA ARG A 3 -10.10 -2.83 -7.12
C ARG A 3 -9.60 -3.32 -5.77
N ALA A 4 -8.34 -3.71 -5.72
CA ALA A 4 -7.64 -4.04 -4.48
C ALA A 4 -6.55 -2.99 -4.30
N PHE A 5 -6.41 -2.47 -3.07
CA PHE A 5 -5.40 -1.51 -2.67
C PHE A 5 -4.51 -2.17 -1.63
N VAL A 6 -3.20 -2.05 -1.81
CA VAL A 6 -2.21 -2.45 -0.80
C VAL A 6 -1.50 -1.16 -0.40
N ILE A 7 -1.46 -0.88 0.91
CA ILE A 7 -0.87 0.34 1.48
C ILE A 7 0.08 -0.12 2.59
N HIS A 8 1.29 0.44 2.63
CA HIS A 8 2.32 0.09 3.62
C HIS A 8 2.66 1.30 4.50
N GLY A 9 2.96 1.04 5.77
CA GLY A 9 3.22 2.07 6.78
C GLY A 9 4.71 2.33 7.03
N TRP A 10 5.00 3.09 8.09
CA TRP A 10 6.34 3.43 8.60
C TRP A 10 7.34 3.78 7.47
N ASP A 11 8.50 3.15 7.46
CA ASP A 11 9.51 3.21 6.42
C ASP A 11 9.55 1.90 5.64
N GLY A 12 8.38 1.26 5.47
CA GLY A 12 8.20 0.11 4.62
C GLY A 12 8.66 0.46 3.20
N THR A 13 9.90 0.17 2.92
CA THR A 13 10.48 0.19 1.59
C THR A 13 10.56 -1.25 1.11
N PRO A 14 10.65 -1.48 -0.20
CA PRO A 14 10.98 -2.81 -0.72
C PRO A 14 12.21 -3.41 -0.05
N ASP A 15 13.12 -2.57 0.44
CA ASP A 15 14.42 -2.98 0.93
C ASP A 15 14.49 -3.04 2.48
N HIS A 16 13.51 -2.49 3.21
CA HIS A 16 13.46 -2.46 4.67
C HIS A 16 12.02 -2.33 5.20
N GLY A 17 11.63 -3.13 6.20
CA GLY A 17 10.28 -3.04 6.82
C GLY A 17 9.17 -3.72 6.00
N PHE A 18 9.42 -4.00 4.73
CA PHE A 18 8.69 -4.96 3.92
C PHE A 18 9.62 -6.13 3.62
N PHE A 19 9.10 -7.37 3.60
CA PHE A 19 9.88 -8.47 3.05
C PHE A 19 10.13 -8.16 1.56
N PRO A 20 11.38 -8.03 1.08
CA PRO A 20 11.64 -7.59 -0.30
C PRO A 20 10.97 -8.46 -1.36
N TRP A 21 10.89 -9.78 -1.09
CA TRP A 21 10.18 -10.75 -1.92
C TRP A 21 8.67 -10.53 -1.96
N LEU A 22 8.09 -9.91 -0.93
CA LEU A 22 6.66 -9.64 -0.86
C LEU A 22 6.25 -8.50 -1.80
N ARG A 23 7.14 -7.57 -2.18
CA ARG A 23 6.74 -6.46 -3.06
C ARG A 23 6.37 -6.94 -4.46
N ASP A 24 7.30 -7.62 -5.13
CA ASP A 24 7.15 -8.05 -6.52
C ASP A 24 6.03 -9.10 -6.63
N GLU A 25 5.96 -10.02 -5.67
CA GLU A 25 4.89 -11.02 -5.62
C GLU A 25 3.52 -10.40 -5.31
N SER A 26 3.43 -9.44 -4.38
CA SER A 26 2.15 -8.81 -4.02
C SER A 26 1.61 -7.96 -5.16
N GLU A 27 2.44 -7.16 -5.82
CA GLU A 27 2.02 -6.39 -6.98
C GLU A 27 1.58 -7.29 -8.13
N ALA A 28 2.34 -8.36 -8.41
CA ALA A 28 1.95 -9.34 -9.41
C ALA A 28 0.62 -10.01 -9.05
N ILE A 29 0.42 -10.44 -7.82
CA ILE A 29 -0.84 -11.05 -7.36
C ILE A 29 -2.01 -10.07 -7.48
N VAL A 30 -1.84 -8.83 -7.02
CA VAL A 30 -2.88 -7.79 -7.09
C VAL A 30 -3.26 -7.49 -8.53
N ARG A 31 -2.27 -7.33 -9.41
CA ARG A 31 -2.50 -7.07 -10.84
C ARG A 31 -3.11 -8.26 -11.55
N GLU A 32 -2.52 -9.44 -11.42
CA GLU A 32 -2.81 -10.61 -12.26
C GLU A 32 -3.98 -11.44 -11.74
N ARG A 33 -4.15 -11.54 -10.41
CA ARG A 33 -5.23 -12.34 -9.82
C ARG A 33 -6.44 -11.51 -9.43
N LEU A 34 -6.24 -10.24 -9.06
CA LEU A 34 -7.32 -9.38 -8.57
C LEU A 34 -7.71 -8.28 -9.56
N GLY A 35 -6.92 -8.03 -10.60
CA GLY A 35 -7.14 -6.91 -11.54
C GLY A 35 -7.05 -5.54 -10.85
N GLY A 36 -6.37 -5.48 -9.70
CA GLY A 36 -6.25 -4.31 -8.84
C GLY A 36 -5.05 -3.42 -9.19
N LYS A 37 -4.95 -2.27 -8.51
CA LYS A 37 -3.85 -1.31 -8.65
C LYS A 37 -3.14 -1.17 -7.30
N THR A 38 -1.82 -1.03 -7.32
CA THR A 38 -1.03 -0.84 -6.09
C THR A 38 -0.60 0.61 -5.94
N VAL A 39 -0.61 1.13 -4.71
CA VAL A 39 -0.11 2.48 -4.37
C VAL A 39 0.83 2.35 -3.18
N ILE A 40 2.01 2.97 -3.29
CA ILE A 40 3.07 2.87 -2.29
C ILE A 40 3.21 4.24 -1.62
N ALA A 41 2.88 4.33 -0.32
CA ALA A 41 2.85 5.56 0.46
C ALA A 41 3.87 5.48 1.62
N HIS A 42 4.97 6.21 1.50
CA HIS A 42 6.05 6.19 2.51
C HIS A 42 5.79 7.17 3.65
N GLY A 43 6.32 6.89 4.85
CA GLY A 43 6.33 7.83 5.98
C GLY A 43 4.97 8.00 6.68
N ARG A 44 4.07 7.01 6.57
CA ARG A 44 2.68 7.09 7.07
C ARG A 44 2.45 6.46 8.46
N GLY A 45 3.49 6.00 9.14
CA GLY A 45 3.36 5.37 10.48
C GLY A 45 2.50 4.09 10.45
N HIS A 46 1.73 3.80 11.49
CA HIS A 46 0.81 2.65 11.54
C HIS A 46 -0.57 2.93 10.92
N PHE A 47 -0.72 4.00 10.12
CA PHE A 47 -2.04 4.49 9.67
C PHE A 47 -3.02 4.69 10.82
N SER A 48 -2.52 5.18 11.94
CA SER A 48 -3.34 5.50 13.11
C SER A 48 -3.51 7.00 13.26
N GLY A 49 -4.55 7.42 13.97
CA GLY A 49 -4.72 8.83 14.36
C GLY A 49 -3.58 9.33 15.23
N ASP A 50 -2.96 8.45 16.02
CA ASP A 50 -1.79 8.76 16.86
C ASP A 50 -0.55 9.09 16.01
N ASP A 51 -0.44 8.54 14.79
CA ASP A 51 0.59 8.88 13.80
C ASP A 51 0.22 10.12 12.96
N GLY A 52 -0.89 10.81 13.28
CA GLY A 52 -1.41 11.92 12.48
C GLY A 52 -2.04 11.49 11.15
N CYS A 53 -2.19 10.18 10.90
CA CYS A 53 -2.82 9.67 9.70
C CYS A 53 -4.35 9.63 9.87
N VAL A 54 -4.98 10.80 9.72
CA VAL A 54 -6.44 10.98 9.89
C VAL A 54 -7.21 10.88 8.59
N ASP A 55 -6.52 10.88 7.45
CA ASP A 55 -7.11 10.64 6.13
C ASP A 55 -6.14 9.89 5.19
N LEU A 56 -6.72 9.29 4.16
CA LEU A 56 -6.03 8.61 3.06
C LEU A 56 -6.56 9.16 1.74
N HIS A 57 -6.38 10.47 1.51
CA HIS A 57 -6.90 11.16 0.32
C HIS A 57 -6.47 10.49 -1.01
N GLU A 58 -5.27 9.92 -1.06
CA GLU A 58 -4.76 9.13 -2.20
C GLU A 58 -5.64 7.92 -2.57
N ILE A 59 -6.41 7.36 -1.64
CA ILE A 59 -7.38 6.31 -1.97
C ILE A 59 -8.59 6.91 -2.68
N ILE A 60 -9.03 8.10 -2.28
CA ILE A 60 -10.22 8.77 -2.83
C ILE A 60 -10.01 9.12 -4.31
N GLU A 61 -8.82 9.60 -4.69
CA GLU A 61 -8.49 9.89 -6.09
C GLU A 61 -8.53 8.65 -7.01
N PHE A 62 -8.51 7.45 -6.44
CA PHE A 62 -8.53 6.19 -7.18
C PHE A 62 -9.92 5.57 -7.39
N ILE A 63 -10.95 6.05 -6.67
CA ILE A 63 -12.32 5.54 -6.73
C ILE A 63 -13.06 6.20 -7.91
#